data_AF-A0A952H2H5-F1
#
_entry.id   AF-A0A952H2H5-F1
#
_cell.length_a   1.000
_cell.length_b   1.000
_cell.length_c   1.000
_cell.angle_alpha   90.00
_cell.angle_beta   90.00
_cell.angle_gamma   90.00
#
_symmetry.space_group_name_H-M   'P 1'
#
loop_
_entity.id
_entity.type
_entity.pdbx_description
1 polymer ?
#
loop_
_entity_poly.entity_id
_entity_poly.type
_entity_poly.pdbx_seq_one_letter_code
_entity_poly.pdbx_strand_id
1 'polypeptide(L)' 'MSEEEMRKRLELLRIEHRDLDAAIDALSQAPVTDQLQVARLKKRKLRLKDQIALLEDYLIPDIIA' A
#
# COMPACT_ATOMS: atom_id res chain seq x y z
N MET A 1 -14.24 10.05 12.48
CA MET A 1 -12.80 9.92 12.74
C MET A 1 -12.24 11.31 12.88
N SER A 2 -11.36 11.54 13.85
CA SER A 2 -10.57 12.77 13.93
C SER A 2 -9.48 12.78 12.86
N GLU A 3 -8.97 13.97 12.53
CA GLU A 3 -7.84 14.11 11.61
C GLU A 3 -6.61 13.31 12.08
N GLU A 4 -6.38 13.26 13.39
CA GLU A 4 -5.29 12.47 13.99
C GLU A 4 -5.47 10.96 13.78
N GLU A 5 -6.70 10.45 13.89
CA GLU A 5 -7.02 9.05 13.58
C GLU A 5 -6.78 8.74 12.10
N MET A 6 -7.13 9.66 11.20
CA MET A 6 -6.89 9.52 9.77
C MET A 6 -5.38 9.55 9.46
N ARG A 7 -4.59 10.43 10.08
CA ARG A 7 -3.13 10.45 9.93
C ARG A 7 -2.48 9.16 10.45
N LYS A 8 -2.94 8.62 11.58
CA LYS A 8 -2.48 7.32 12.09
C LYS A 8 -2.82 6.20 11.12
N ARG A 9 -4.04 6.19 10.57
CA ARG A 9 -4.45 5.21 9.57
C ARG A 9 -3.63 5.33 8.28
N LEU A 10 -3.32 6.54 7.82
CA LEU A 10 -2.45 6.76 6.66
C LEU A 10 -1.09 6.10 6.86
N GLU A 11 -0.48 6.33 8.03
CA GLU A 11 0.84 5.79 8.34
C GLU A 11 0.82 4.26 8.38
N LEU A 12 -0.21 3.66 8.99
CA LEU A 12 -0.37 2.21 8.99
C LEU A 12 -0.51 1.64 7.56
N LEU A 13 -1.31 2.29 6.71
CA LEU A 13 -1.46 1.86 5.31
C LEU A 13 -0.14 1.97 4.53
N ARG A 14 0.65 3.03 4.77
CA ARG A 14 1.97 3.22 4.15
C ARG A 14 2.98 2.17 4.59
N ILE A 15 2.98 1.80 5.88
CA ILE A 15 3.80 0.71 6.41
C ILE A 15 3.40 -0.60 5.74
N GLU A 16 2.12 -0.96 5.75
CA GLU A 16 1.64 -2.20 5.13
C GLU A 16 1.96 -2.26 3.62
N HIS A 17 1.84 -1.14 2.92
CA HIS A 17 2.20 -1.03 1.51
C HIS A 17 3.70 -1.30 1.27
N ARG A 18 4.58 -0.77 2.13
CA ARG A 18 6.02 -1.01 2.07
C ARG A 18 6.38 -2.46 2.38
N ASP A 19 5.73 -3.05 3.37
CA ASP A 19 5.93 -4.45 3.74
C ASP A 19 5.51 -5.39 2.61
N LEU A 20 4.39 -5.09 1.93
CA LEU A 20 3.98 -5.84 0.74
C LEU A 20 4.99 -5.72 -0.40
N ASP A 21 5.65 -4.57 -0.54
CA ASP A 21 6.68 -4.40 -1.56
C ASP A 21 7.90 -5.29 -1.29
N ALA A 22 8.40 -5.25 -0.05
CA ALA A 22 9.50 -6.10 0.39
C ALA A 22 9.16 -7.60 0.23
N ALA A 23 7.92 -8.00 0.53
CA ALA A 23 7.46 -9.37 0.33
C ALA A 23 7.41 -9.78 -1.16
N ILE A 24 6.95 -8.88 -2.04
CA ILE A 24 6.94 -9.12 -3.49
C ILE A 24 8.36 -9.26 -4.02
N ASP A 25 9.28 -8.39 -3.59
CA ASP A 25 10.68 -8.44 -3.99
C ASP A 25 11.33 -9.75 -3.54
N ALA A 26 11.15 -10.13 -2.27
CA ALA A 26 11.67 -11.39 -1.74
C ALA A 26 11.15 -12.62 -2.51
N LEU A 27 9.85 -12.66 -2.83
CA LEU A 27 9.25 -13.74 -3.63
C LEU A 27 9.72 -13.75 -5.08
N SER A 28 10.01 -12.57 -5.65
CA SER A 28 10.49 -12.45 -7.03
C SER A 28 11.95 -12.90 -7.18
N GLN A 29 12.74 -12.82 -6.10
CA GLN A 29 14.12 -13.34 -6.05
C GLN A 29 14.18 -14.84 -5.68
N ALA A 30 13.06 -15.44 -5.29
CA ALA A 30 13.04 -16.85 -4.92
C ALA A 30 13.23 -17.75 -6.15
N PRO A 31 13.99 -18.87 -6.06
CA PRO A 31 14.28 -19.77 -7.19
C PRO A 31 13.03 -20.39 -7.84
N VAL A 32 11.95 -20.51 -7.05
CA VAL A 32 10.63 -20.96 -7.50
C VAL A 32 9.65 -19.85 -7.17
N THR A 33 9.26 -19.08 -8.17
CA THR A 33 8.28 -18.00 -8.00
C THR A 33 6.87 -18.56 -8.18
N ASP A 34 6.06 -18.52 -7.12
CA ASP A 34 4.61 -18.69 -7.25
C ASP A 34 4.02 -17.40 -7.86
N GLN A 35 3.84 -17.41 -9.19
CA GLN A 35 3.31 -16.27 -9.93
C GLN A 35 1.90 -15.87 -9.48
N LEU A 36 1.08 -16.83 -9.01
CA LEU A 36 -0.26 -16.55 -8.50
C LEU A 36 -0.18 -15.83 -7.15
N GLN A 37 0.74 -16.25 -6.28
CA GLN A 37 1.00 -15.56 -5.01
C GLN A 37 1.49 -14.13 -5.25
N VAL A 38 2.46 -13.93 -6.16
CA VAL A 38 2.96 -12.60 -6.54
C VAL A 38 1.83 -11.72 -7.10
N ALA A 39 0.97 -12.27 -7.98
CA ALA A 39 -0.17 -11.54 -8.52
C ALA A 39 -1.17 -11.11 -7.44
N ARG A 40 -1.43 -11.96 -6.44
CA ARG A 40 -2.30 -11.63 -5.29
C ARG A 40 -1.70 -10.51 -4.44
N LEU A 41 -0.40 -10.55 -4.17
CA LEU A 41 0.29 -9.51 -3.41
C LEU A 41 0.30 -8.17 -4.15
N LYS A 42 0.60 -8.17 -5.46
CA LYS A 42 0.53 -6.97 -6.30
C LYS A 42 -0.87 -6.35 -6.31
N LYS A 43 -1.93 -7.18 -6.40
CA LYS A 43 -3.31 -6.71 -6.31
C LYS A 43 -3.64 -6.09 -4.95
N ARG A 44 -3.13 -6.65 -3.85
CA ARG A 44 -3.29 -6.08 -2.52
C ARG A 44 -2.51 -4.76 -2.39
N LYS A 45 -1.28 -4.70 -2.89
CA LYS A 45 -0.45 -3.48 -2.93
C LYS A 45 -1.16 -2.34 -3.67
N LEU A 46 -1.74 -2.63 -4.84
CA LEU A 46 -2.52 -1.65 -5.61
C LEU A 46 -3.70 -1.09 -4.80
N ARG A 47 -4.48 -1.95 -4.15
CA ARG A 47 -5.60 -1.52 -3.29
C ARG A 47 -5.16 -0.65 -2.11
N LEU A 48 -4.00 -0.91 -1.53
CA LEU A 48 -3.45 -0.06 -0.47
C LEU A 48 -3.02 1.30 -1.03
N LYS A 49 -2.37 1.33 -2.20
CA LYS A 49 -2.02 2.57 -2.89
C LYS A 49 -3.27 3.43 -3.14
N ASP A 50 -4.35 2.83 -3.64
CA ASP A 50 -5.61 3.55 -3.89
C ASP A 50 -6.22 4.10 -2.60
N GLN A 51 -6.19 3.33 -1.50
CA GLN A 51 -6.66 3.79 -0.18
C GLN A 51 -5.79 4.90 0.41
N ILE A 52 -4.47 4.80 0.24
CA ILE A 52 -3.51 5.83 0.65
C ILE A 52 -3.82 7.13 -0.08
N ALA A 53 -3.96 7.09 -1.41
CA ALA A 53 -4.28 8.26 -2.22
C ALA A 53 -5.60 8.92 -1.77
N LEU A 54 -6.66 8.14 -1.58
CA LEU A 54 -7.94 8.66 -1.11
C LEU A 54 -7.85 9.33 0.28
N LEU A 55 -7.05 8.76 1.19
CA LEU A 55 -6.87 9.33 2.53
C LEU A 55 -5.94 10.55 2.52
N GLU A 56 -4.93 10.56 1.64
CA GLU A 56 -4.05 11.70 1.39
C GLU A 56 -4.83 12.87 0.80
N ASP A 57 -5.67 12.64 -0.21
CA ASP A 57 -6.53 13.67 -0.81
C ASP A 57 -7.49 14.28 0.22
N TYR A 58 -7.97 13.47 1.18
CA TYR A 58 -8.84 13.94 2.25
C TYR A 58 -8.09 14.76 3.32
N LEU A 59 -6.85 14.36 3.66
CA LEU A 59 -6.02 15.00 4.70
C LEU A 59 -5.24 16.21 4.19
N ILE A 60 -4.88 16.19 2.92
CA ILE A 60 -4.14 17.23 2.21
C ILE A 60 -4.95 17.49 0.93
N PRO A 61 -6.07 18.21 1.05
CA PRO A 61 -6.76 18.66 -0.14
C PRO A 61 -5.79 19.62 -0.85
N ASP A 62 -5.38 19.23 -2.06
CA ASP A 62 -4.82 20.08 -3.12
C ASP A 62 -3.28 20.07 -3.32
N ILE A 63 -2.72 19.08 -4.04
CA ILE A 63 -1.46 19.25 -4.82
C ILE A 63 -1.30 18.36 -6.10
N ILE A 64 -2.26 17.53 -6.54
CA ILE A 64 -2.09 16.75 -7.81
C ILE A 64 -3.39 16.69 -8.63
N ALA A 65 -3.56 17.67 -9.53
CA ALA A 65 -4.42 17.64 -10.72
C ALA A 65 -3.54 17.85 -11.97
#